data_AF-A0A841Q5X9-F1
#
_entry.id   AF-A0A841Q5X9-F1
#
_cell.length_a   1.000
_cell.length_b   1.000
_cell.length_c   1.000
_cell.angle_alpha   90.00
_cell.angle_beta   90.00
_cell.angle_gamma   90.00
#
_symmetry.space_group_name_H-M   'P 1'
#
loop_
_entity.id
_entity.type
_entity.pdbx_description
1 polymer ?
#
loop_
_entity_poly.entity_id
_entity_poly.type
_entity_poly.pdbx_seq_one_letter_code
_entity_poly.pdbx_strand_id
1 'polypeptide(L)'
;MMKKFILTQSFHWIKFVNLVPHSSYHLYVDNHFVGSVHGANEMKLKKGYFSNGKHVLTIIEQEGQLIVGQHHFTFTVKQKGIRNVRDRTFQAGDILVASDNVLQEMTGYMGHAALAISEDELIESPGGFPAIKQDSIQQFLEKHPEHAQFRPKNKEMGEKAAQNAIDYLQEYKENLNNGEQKPVFNFALSNLSDPWQYVYCSKLIWLSYYHGAGYEFENDHLWFSPEDLYTILSEDENFKTVYEQENVSFKVDT
;
A
#
# COMPACT_ATOMS: atom_id res chain seq x y z
N MET A 1 -3.42 28.52 29.89
CA MET A 1 -2.95 27.18 29.45
C MET A 1 -2.07 27.41 28.22
N MET A 2 -0.76 27.12 28.28
CA MET A 2 0.13 27.30 27.11
C MET A 2 -0.30 26.34 26.01
N LYS A 3 -0.32 26.79 24.75
CA LYS A 3 -0.53 25.90 23.60
C LYS A 3 0.66 24.94 23.54
N LYS A 4 0.42 23.63 23.65
CA LYS A 4 1.46 22.58 23.54
C LYS A 4 1.90 22.34 22.09
N PHE A 5 1.12 22.82 21.12
CA PHE A 5 1.35 22.59 19.70
C PHE A 5 0.93 23.80 18.88
N ILE A 6 1.62 23.96 17.76
CA ILE A 6 1.26 24.90 16.70
C ILE A 6 0.81 24.07 15.51
N LEU A 7 -0.46 24.22 15.14
CA LEU A 7 -0.99 23.64 13.91
C LEU A 7 -0.99 24.73 12.84
N THR A 8 -0.20 24.52 11.80
CA THR A 8 -0.27 25.34 10.58
C THR A 8 -0.85 24.49 9.47
N GLN A 9 -1.61 25.10 8.58
CA GLN A 9 -2.15 24.40 7.43
C GLN A 9 -1.85 25.18 6.16
N SER A 10 -1.51 24.43 5.12
CA SER A 10 -1.51 24.92 3.76
C SER A 10 -2.69 24.31 3.01
N PHE A 11 -2.76 24.61 1.72
CA PHE A 11 -3.67 23.93 0.81
C PHE A 11 -3.36 22.43 0.69
N HIS A 12 -2.08 22.04 0.72
CA HIS A 12 -1.64 20.65 0.46
C HIS A 12 -1.33 19.84 1.72
N TRP A 13 -1.16 20.48 2.88
CA TRP A 13 -0.71 19.79 4.09
C TRP A 13 -1.23 20.45 5.37
N ILE A 14 -1.16 19.69 6.46
CA ILE A 14 -1.29 20.14 7.84
C ILE A 14 0.05 19.86 8.50
N LYS A 15 0.68 20.89 9.06
CA LYS A 15 1.93 20.77 9.80
C LYS A 15 1.61 20.93 11.27
N PHE A 16 1.98 19.90 12.00
CA PHE A 16 1.98 19.86 13.44
C PHE A 16 3.39 20.20 13.92
N VAL A 17 3.52 21.20 14.78
CA VAL A 17 4.77 21.51 15.49
C VAL A 17 4.53 21.30 16.97
N ASN A 18 5.26 20.34 17.53
CA ASN A 18 5.26 20.04 18.94
C ASN A 18 6.20 21.01 19.68
N LEU A 19 5.70 21.68 20.70
CA LEU A 19 6.51 22.58 21.54
C LEU A 19 7.09 21.89 22.77
N VAL A 20 6.74 20.61 23.00
CA VAL A 20 7.18 19.79 24.15
C VAL A 20 7.68 18.42 23.64
N PRO A 21 8.98 18.27 23.30
CA PRO A 21 9.51 17.13 22.55
C PRO A 21 9.46 15.77 23.28
N HIS A 22 9.06 15.73 24.56
CA HIS A 22 9.20 14.54 25.40
C HIS A 22 7.97 13.61 25.42
N SER A 23 6.85 14.00 24.80
CA SER A 23 5.64 13.17 24.72
C SER A 23 5.57 12.40 23.41
N SER A 24 4.89 11.24 23.42
CA SER A 24 4.48 10.55 22.20
C SER A 24 3.06 10.95 21.80
N TYR A 25 2.82 11.08 20.50
CA TYR A 25 1.52 11.49 19.98
C TYR A 25 1.00 10.48 18.98
N HIS A 26 -0.26 10.06 19.12
CA HIS A 26 -0.98 9.29 18.10
C HIS A 26 -1.99 10.20 17.41
N LEU A 27 -1.98 10.17 16.09
CA LEU A 27 -2.82 11.00 15.25
C LEU A 27 -3.91 10.14 14.63
N TYR A 28 -5.12 10.65 14.63
CA TYR A 28 -6.27 10.04 13.98
C TYR A 28 -6.97 11.08 13.12
N VAL A 29 -7.40 10.73 11.92
CA VAL A 29 -8.31 11.56 11.12
C VAL A 29 -9.63 10.83 10.96
N ASP A 30 -10.73 11.45 11.37
CA ASP A 30 -12.07 10.86 11.39
C ASP A 30 -12.07 9.47 12.02
N ASN A 31 -11.42 9.36 13.18
CA ASN A 31 -11.23 8.14 13.97
C ASN A 31 -10.34 7.05 13.33
N HIS A 32 -9.73 7.29 12.18
CA HIS A 32 -8.75 6.39 11.56
C HIS A 32 -7.34 6.79 11.97
N PHE A 33 -6.53 5.84 12.45
CA PHE A 33 -5.15 6.11 12.83
C PHE A 33 -4.32 6.50 11.60
N VAL A 34 -3.66 7.67 11.64
CA VAL A 34 -2.83 8.18 10.53
C VAL A 34 -1.33 8.19 10.84
N GLY A 35 -0.93 7.87 12.07
CA GLY A 35 0.47 7.73 12.45
C GLY A 35 0.78 8.16 13.88
N SER A 36 2.02 7.88 14.30
CA SER A 36 2.55 8.29 15.59
C SER A 36 3.79 9.18 15.44
N VAL A 37 4.01 10.05 16.43
CA VAL A 37 5.19 10.91 16.53
C VAL A 37 5.84 10.69 17.87
N HIS A 38 7.11 10.29 17.85
CA HIS A 38 7.94 10.10 19.05
C HIS A 38 9.15 11.02 18.96
N GLY A 39 9.29 11.97 19.89
CA GLY A 39 10.49 12.82 19.97
C GLY A 39 10.68 13.84 18.84
N ALA A 40 9.84 13.83 17.79
CA ALA A 40 9.96 14.78 16.69
C ALA A 40 9.26 16.11 17.02
N ASN A 41 9.92 17.20 16.66
CA ASN A 41 9.39 18.55 16.84
C ASN A 41 8.36 18.93 15.77
N GLU A 42 8.33 18.23 14.63
CA GLU A 42 7.36 18.48 13.58
C GLU A 42 6.89 17.22 12.85
N MET A 43 5.66 17.27 12.36
CA MET A 43 5.07 16.29 11.45
C MET A 43 4.27 17.03 10.37
N LYS A 44 4.26 16.50 9.15
CA LYS A 44 3.42 17.00 8.06
C LYS A 44 2.47 15.90 7.59
N LEU A 45 1.18 16.15 7.70
CA LEU A 45 0.12 15.34 7.13
C LEU A 45 -0.27 15.92 5.77
N LYS A 46 -0.08 15.17 4.69
CA LYS A 46 -0.53 15.62 3.35
C LYS A 46 -2.06 15.51 3.26
N LYS A 47 -2.71 16.57 2.76
CA LYS A 47 -4.17 16.64 2.60
C LYS A 47 -4.69 15.88 1.38
N GLY A 48 -3.81 15.51 0.44
CA GLY A 48 -4.19 14.84 -0.81
C GLY A 48 -4.91 13.50 -0.61
N TYR A 49 -4.69 12.84 0.52
CA TYR A 49 -5.30 11.56 0.85
C TYR A 49 -6.73 11.67 1.40
N PHE A 50 -7.16 12.84 1.85
CA PHE A 50 -8.50 13.04 2.45
C PHE A 50 -9.54 13.54 1.44
N SER A 51 -10.81 13.26 1.72
CA SER A 51 -11.92 13.67 0.85
C SER A 51 -12.10 15.16 0.83
N ASN A 52 -12.72 15.69 -0.22
CA ASN A 52 -13.24 17.05 -0.13
C ASN A 52 -14.26 17.10 1.01
N GLY A 53 -14.12 18.09 1.88
CA GLY A 53 -14.99 18.19 3.04
C GLY A 53 -14.26 18.56 4.31
N LYS A 54 -14.98 18.45 5.41
CA LYS A 54 -14.51 18.77 6.75
C LYS A 54 -14.09 17.47 7.43
N HIS A 55 -12.87 17.47 7.94
CA HIS A 55 -12.24 16.35 8.62
C HIS A 55 -11.89 16.75 10.06
N VAL A 56 -11.81 15.77 10.95
CA VAL A 56 -11.39 15.94 12.35
C VAL A 56 -10.08 15.21 12.56
N LEU A 57 -9.01 15.96 12.79
CA LEU A 57 -7.74 15.45 13.31
C LEU A 57 -7.83 15.37 14.84
N THR A 58 -7.76 14.16 15.37
CA THR A 58 -7.61 13.87 16.80
C THR A 58 -6.15 13.54 17.10
N ILE A 59 -5.57 14.22 18.08
CA ILE A 59 -4.21 13.97 18.57
C ILE A 59 -4.32 13.48 20.01
N ILE A 60 -3.84 12.27 20.26
CA ILE A 60 -3.76 11.66 21.58
C ILE A 60 -2.31 11.79 22.06
N GLU A 61 -2.12 12.51 23.16
CA GLU A 61 -0.83 12.65 23.84
C GLU A 61 -0.68 11.50 24.86
N GLN A 62 0.44 10.80 24.79
CA GLN A 62 0.78 9.69 25.67
C GLN A 62 2.13 9.93 26.37
N GLU A 63 2.18 9.56 27.65
CA GLU A 63 3.42 9.41 28.43
C GLU A 63 3.47 7.95 28.92
N GLY A 64 4.32 7.14 28.28
CA GLY A 64 4.30 5.68 28.49
C GLY A 64 2.98 5.08 28.02
N GLN A 65 2.25 4.40 28.92
CA GLN A 65 0.93 3.85 28.63
C GLN A 65 -0.24 4.77 29.03
N LEU A 66 0.03 5.94 29.60
CA LEU A 66 -0.99 6.85 30.07
C LEU A 66 -1.36 7.85 28.98
N ILE A 67 -2.66 7.99 28.71
CA ILE A 67 -3.19 9.09 27.89
C ILE A 67 -3.24 10.34 28.77
N VAL A 68 -2.40 11.31 28.46
CA VAL A 68 -2.29 12.56 29.22
C VAL A 68 -2.99 13.74 28.55
N GLY A 69 -3.41 13.58 27.29
CA GLY A 69 -4.11 14.62 26.55
C GLY A 69 -4.83 14.11 25.31
N GLN A 70 -5.90 14.81 24.93
CA GLN A 70 -6.61 14.61 23.67
C GLN A 70 -6.98 15.96 23.07
N HIS A 71 -6.68 16.15 21.80
CA HIS A 71 -6.86 17.41 21.09
C HIS A 71 -7.55 17.20 19.75
N HIS A 72 -8.52 18.06 19.44
CA HIS A 72 -9.30 17.94 18.21
C HIS A 72 -9.11 19.19 17.35
N PHE A 73 -8.83 18.97 16.06
CA PHE A 73 -8.65 20.01 15.08
C PHE A 73 -9.51 19.71 13.87
N THR A 74 -10.37 20.66 13.50
CA THR A 74 -11.09 20.55 12.25
C THR A 74 -10.28 21.17 11.13
N PHE A 75 -10.13 20.46 10.03
CA PHE A 75 -9.58 21.03 8.80
C PHE A 75 -10.52 20.79 7.63
N THR A 76 -10.44 21.66 6.64
CA THR A 76 -11.19 21.49 5.39
C THR A 76 -10.21 21.20 4.28
N VAL A 77 -10.56 20.18 3.51
CA VAL A 77 -9.88 19.82 2.28
C VAL A 77 -10.74 20.38 1.16
N LYS A 78 -10.15 21.31 0.40
CA LYS A 78 -10.74 21.88 -0.81
C LYS A 78 -9.75 21.61 -1.93
N GLN A 79 -9.81 20.43 -2.56
CA GLN A 79 -8.94 20.12 -3.68
C GLN A 79 -9.35 20.98 -4.89
N LYS A 80 -8.69 22.13 -5.09
CA LYS A 80 -8.54 22.74 -6.42
C LYS A 80 -7.60 21.87 -7.26
N GLY A 81 -8.16 21.09 -8.17
CA GLY A 81 -7.46 20.68 -9.39
C GLY A 81 -6.29 19.70 -9.25
N ILE A 82 -6.23 18.85 -8.22
CA ILE A 82 -5.57 17.54 -8.40
C ILE A 82 -6.63 16.66 -9.05
N ARG A 83 -6.72 16.72 -10.38
CA ARG A 83 -7.49 15.75 -11.14
C ARG A 83 -6.87 14.37 -10.86
N ASN A 84 -7.72 13.39 -10.54
CA ASN A 84 -7.51 11.94 -10.68
C ASN A 84 -7.22 11.04 -9.47
N VAL A 85 -7.06 11.50 -8.22
CA VAL A 85 -6.90 10.53 -7.08
C VAL A 85 -8.22 9.84 -6.69
N ARG A 86 -9.39 10.40 -7.05
CA ARG A 86 -10.69 10.03 -6.43
C ARG A 86 -11.81 9.59 -7.37
N ASP A 87 -11.57 9.47 -8.68
CA ASP A 87 -12.52 8.83 -9.62
C ASP A 87 -12.12 7.39 -9.98
N ARG A 88 -11.27 6.76 -9.15
CA ARG A 88 -10.92 5.34 -9.33
C ARG A 88 -11.70 4.50 -8.34
N THR A 89 -12.34 3.46 -8.86
CA THR A 89 -12.89 2.36 -8.07
C THR A 89 -11.86 1.25 -7.98
N PHE A 90 -11.97 0.37 -7.00
CA PHE A 90 -11.19 -0.87 -6.93
C PHE A 90 -12.12 -2.05 -7.21
N GLN A 91 -11.59 -3.08 -7.84
CA GLN A 91 -12.32 -4.31 -8.16
C GLN A 91 -11.42 -5.52 -7.91
N ALA A 92 -12.05 -6.66 -7.65
CA ALA A 92 -11.35 -7.94 -7.56
C ALA A 92 -10.48 -8.17 -8.80
N GLY A 93 -9.20 -8.42 -8.56
CA GLY A 93 -8.19 -8.62 -9.58
C GLY A 93 -7.45 -7.35 -10.00
N ASP A 94 -7.83 -6.16 -9.53
CA ASP A 94 -6.98 -4.98 -9.77
C ASP A 94 -5.60 -5.20 -9.16
N ILE A 95 -4.57 -4.83 -9.91
CA ILE A 95 -3.17 -4.93 -9.48
C ILE A 95 -2.71 -3.52 -9.15
N LEU A 96 -2.26 -3.32 -7.92
CA LEU A 96 -1.59 -2.09 -7.50
C LEU A 96 -0.09 -2.31 -7.54
N VAL A 97 0.63 -1.45 -8.26
CA VAL A 97 2.09 -1.52 -8.38
C VAL A 97 2.68 -0.18 -7.96
N ALA A 98 3.49 -0.21 -6.92
CA ALA A 98 4.12 0.96 -6.32
C ALA A 98 5.59 1.06 -6.73
N SER A 99 6.03 2.28 -7.07
CA SER A 99 7.43 2.62 -7.21
C SER A 99 7.91 3.24 -5.89
N ASP A 100 8.23 2.41 -4.90
CA ASP A 100 8.67 2.88 -3.58
C ASP A 100 10.12 3.36 -3.61
N ASN A 101 10.32 4.57 -4.13
CA ASN A 101 11.63 5.23 -4.24
C ASN A 101 12.19 5.72 -2.87
N VAL A 102 11.74 5.18 -1.74
CA VAL A 102 11.87 5.80 -0.41
C VAL A 102 13.22 5.52 0.28
N LEU A 103 14.01 4.57 -0.19
CA LEU A 103 15.42 4.43 0.20
C LEU A 103 16.29 4.86 -0.98
N GLN A 104 16.80 6.10 -0.91
CA GLN A 104 17.69 6.70 -1.92
C GLN A 104 18.94 5.86 -2.24
N GLU A 105 19.24 4.82 -1.45
CA GLU A 105 20.37 3.91 -1.63
C GLU A 105 20.06 2.68 -2.51
N MET A 106 18.79 2.43 -2.86
CA MET A 106 18.37 1.33 -3.76
C MET A 106 17.48 1.85 -4.89
N THR A 107 18.00 2.85 -5.60
CA THR A 107 17.31 3.63 -6.62
C THR A 107 16.65 2.76 -7.70
N GLY A 108 15.32 2.74 -7.76
CA GLY A 108 14.54 2.34 -8.93
C GLY A 108 14.06 0.89 -9.00
N TYR A 109 14.64 -0.04 -8.24
CA TYR A 109 14.34 -1.48 -8.31
C TYR A 109 13.31 -1.98 -7.30
N MET A 110 13.19 -1.30 -6.15
CA MET A 110 12.33 -1.74 -5.06
C MET A 110 10.95 -1.13 -5.20
N GLY A 111 10.10 -1.79 -5.98
CA GLY A 111 8.68 -1.56 -5.94
C GLY A 111 7.97 -2.44 -4.92
N HIS A 112 6.66 -2.25 -4.84
CA HIS A 112 5.78 -3.16 -4.12
C HIS A 112 4.55 -3.46 -4.96
N ALA A 113 3.92 -4.60 -4.73
CA ALA A 113 2.73 -5.00 -5.48
C ALA A 113 1.71 -5.66 -4.56
N ALA A 114 0.44 -5.41 -4.86
CA ALA A 114 -0.70 -5.97 -4.15
C ALA A 114 -1.85 -6.28 -5.11
N LEU A 115 -2.63 -7.30 -4.76
CA LEU A 115 -3.82 -7.70 -5.51
C LEU A 115 -5.07 -7.26 -4.74
N ALA A 116 -5.90 -6.41 -5.34
CA ALA A 116 -7.21 -6.09 -4.79
C ALA A 116 -8.11 -7.33 -4.85
N ILE A 117 -8.75 -7.66 -3.73
CA ILE A 117 -9.72 -8.75 -3.63
C ILE A 117 -11.16 -8.23 -3.52
N SER A 118 -11.33 -6.94 -3.19
CA SER A 118 -12.61 -6.25 -3.12
C SER A 118 -12.43 -4.75 -3.36
N GLU A 119 -13.48 -3.95 -3.12
CA GLU A 119 -13.40 -2.48 -3.23
C GLU A 119 -12.52 -1.84 -2.13
N ASP A 120 -12.34 -2.52 -0.99
CA ASP A 120 -11.68 -1.98 0.20
C ASP A 120 -10.46 -2.80 0.67
N GLU A 121 -10.28 -4.01 0.15
CA GLU A 121 -9.28 -4.96 0.64
C GLU A 121 -8.37 -5.49 -0.46
N LEU A 122 -7.16 -5.85 -0.06
CA LEU A 122 -6.14 -6.45 -0.90
C LEU A 122 -5.36 -7.54 -0.17
N ILE A 123 -4.65 -8.35 -0.93
CA ILE A 123 -3.67 -9.32 -0.45
C ILE A 123 -2.29 -8.94 -0.98
N GLU A 124 -1.29 -9.01 -0.10
CA GLU A 124 0.09 -8.65 -0.42
C GLU A 124 1.09 -9.55 0.32
N SER A 125 2.33 -9.58 -0.19
CA SER A 125 3.49 -10.12 0.51
C SER A 125 4.38 -8.97 0.99
N PRO A 126 4.31 -8.57 2.29
CA PRO A 126 4.78 -7.27 2.76
C PRO A 126 6.29 -7.14 3.03
N GLY A 127 7.10 -8.12 2.64
CA GLY A 127 8.55 -8.02 2.87
C GLY A 127 9.04 -8.62 4.20
N GLY A 128 8.41 -9.68 4.70
CA GLY A 128 8.80 -10.29 5.97
C GLY A 128 7.80 -11.32 6.48
N PHE A 129 7.69 -11.46 7.80
CA PHE A 129 6.66 -12.28 8.45
C PHE A 129 5.50 -11.38 8.94
N PRO A 130 4.22 -11.75 8.72
CA PRO A 130 3.78 -12.87 7.88
C PRO A 130 4.11 -12.66 6.40
N ALA A 131 4.43 -13.76 5.69
CA ALA A 131 4.86 -13.74 4.29
C ALA A 131 3.73 -13.36 3.33
N ILE A 132 2.49 -13.64 3.71
CA ILE A 132 1.28 -13.24 2.99
C ILE A 132 0.31 -12.68 4.03
N LYS A 133 -0.35 -11.56 3.70
CA LYS A 133 -1.41 -11.00 4.54
C LYS A 133 -2.48 -10.33 3.70
N GLN A 134 -3.61 -10.12 4.35
CA GLN A 134 -4.67 -9.22 3.88
C GLN A 134 -4.49 -7.86 4.56
N ASP A 135 -4.69 -6.79 3.80
CA ASP A 135 -4.63 -5.42 4.27
C ASP A 135 -5.74 -4.59 3.58
N SER A 136 -6.00 -3.38 4.08
CA SER A 136 -6.91 -2.45 3.41
C SER A 136 -6.23 -1.77 2.23
N ILE A 137 -6.99 -1.47 1.19
CA ILE A 137 -6.53 -0.65 0.07
C ILE A 137 -6.02 0.68 0.60
N GLN A 138 -6.75 1.32 1.51
CA GLN A 138 -6.36 2.61 2.10
C GLN A 138 -4.96 2.56 2.73
N GLN A 139 -4.65 1.50 3.48
CA GLN A 139 -3.34 1.35 4.10
C GLN A 139 -2.22 1.17 3.06
N PHE A 140 -2.47 0.50 1.93
CA PHE A 140 -1.51 0.45 0.82
C PHE A 140 -1.32 1.84 0.22
N LEU A 141 -2.39 2.58 -0.07
CA LEU A 141 -2.30 3.92 -0.67
C LEU A 141 -1.50 4.90 0.20
N GLU A 142 -1.56 4.74 1.53
CA GLU A 142 -0.83 5.54 2.51
C GLU A 142 0.65 5.20 2.55
N LYS A 143 0.99 3.91 2.55
CA LYS A 143 2.39 3.43 2.55
C LYS A 143 3.08 3.71 1.21
N HIS A 144 2.32 3.59 0.12
CA HIS A 144 2.79 3.55 -1.25
C HIS A 144 2.15 4.67 -2.08
N PRO A 145 2.49 5.94 -1.82
CA PRO A 145 1.80 7.07 -2.45
C PRO A 145 2.10 7.20 -3.95
N GLU A 146 3.21 6.64 -4.42
CA GLU A 146 3.63 6.63 -5.83
C GLU A 146 3.34 5.23 -6.40
N HIS A 147 2.16 5.06 -7.00
CA HIS A 147 1.71 3.78 -7.53
C HIS A 147 0.81 3.95 -8.76
N ALA A 148 0.68 2.86 -9.50
CA ALA A 148 -0.28 2.66 -10.56
C ALA A 148 -1.28 1.56 -10.18
N GLN A 149 -2.43 1.60 -10.83
CA GLN A 149 -3.50 0.62 -10.73
C GLN A 149 -3.83 0.12 -12.12
N PHE A 150 -3.72 -1.19 -12.30
CA PHE A 150 -4.09 -1.89 -13.51
C PHE A 150 -5.32 -2.76 -13.26
N ARG A 151 -6.21 -2.82 -14.24
CA ARG A 151 -7.42 -3.64 -14.18
C ARG A 151 -7.47 -4.60 -15.36
N PRO A 152 -7.76 -5.89 -15.12
CA PRO A 152 -8.05 -6.81 -16.21
C PRO A 152 -9.30 -6.35 -16.98
N LYS A 153 -9.23 -6.32 -18.31
CA LYS A 153 -10.38 -6.00 -19.17
C LYS A 153 -11.47 -7.08 -19.07
N ASN A 154 -11.07 -8.33 -18.88
CA ASN A 154 -11.96 -9.44 -18.56
C ASN A 154 -12.21 -9.50 -17.05
N LYS A 155 -13.45 -9.27 -16.63
CA LYS A 155 -13.84 -9.29 -15.20
C LYS A 155 -13.64 -10.66 -14.55
N GLU A 156 -13.97 -11.74 -15.26
CA GLU A 156 -13.85 -13.12 -14.75
C GLU A 156 -12.39 -13.48 -14.48
N MET A 157 -11.46 -12.99 -15.31
CA MET A 157 -10.02 -13.14 -15.11
C MET A 157 -9.59 -12.54 -13.76
N GLY A 158 -10.04 -11.32 -13.46
CA GLY A 158 -9.75 -10.65 -12.20
C GLY A 158 -10.38 -11.34 -10.98
N GLU A 159 -11.64 -11.75 -11.09
CA GLU A 159 -12.35 -12.46 -10.01
C GLU A 159 -11.67 -13.80 -9.67
N LYS A 160 -11.23 -14.55 -10.68
CA LYS A 160 -10.51 -15.81 -10.49
C LYS A 160 -9.14 -15.61 -9.85
N ALA A 161 -8.39 -14.59 -10.27
CA ALA A 161 -7.11 -14.26 -9.66
C ALA A 161 -7.28 -13.86 -8.19
N ALA A 162 -8.27 -13.01 -7.88
CA ALA A 162 -8.59 -12.61 -6.51
C ALA A 162 -8.98 -13.81 -5.63
N GLN A 163 -9.83 -14.70 -6.15
CA GLN A 163 -10.22 -15.91 -5.41
C GLN A 163 -9.01 -16.79 -5.11
N ASN A 164 -8.10 -16.99 -6.08
CA ASN A 164 -6.89 -17.77 -5.84
C ASN A 164 -5.99 -17.13 -4.76
N ALA A 165 -5.86 -15.80 -4.72
CA ALA A 165 -5.12 -15.12 -3.66
C ALA A 165 -5.76 -15.32 -2.28
N ILE A 166 -7.10 -15.29 -2.20
CA ILE A 166 -7.85 -15.57 -0.96
C ILE A 166 -7.57 -17.00 -0.48
N ASP A 167 -7.69 -17.97 -1.38
CA ASP A 167 -7.46 -19.40 -1.09
C ASP A 167 -6.00 -19.61 -0.63
N TYR A 168 -5.05 -19.00 -1.33
CA TYR A 168 -3.62 -19.08 -1.00
C TYR A 168 -3.29 -18.47 0.38
N LEU A 169 -3.91 -17.35 0.73
CA LEU A 169 -3.80 -16.78 2.08
C LEU A 169 -4.42 -17.70 3.14
N GLN A 170 -5.54 -18.35 2.82
CA GLN A 170 -6.18 -19.29 3.74
C GLN A 170 -5.27 -20.50 3.99
N GLU A 171 -4.75 -21.13 2.95
CA GLU A 171 -3.82 -22.26 3.05
C GLU A 171 -2.53 -21.86 3.78
N TYR A 172 -2.01 -20.65 3.53
CA TYR A 172 -0.88 -20.11 4.31
C TYR A 172 -1.19 -20.02 5.81
N LYS A 173 -2.37 -19.52 6.19
CA LYS A 173 -2.79 -19.47 7.59
C LYS A 173 -2.92 -20.87 8.20
N GLU A 174 -3.41 -21.85 7.44
CA GLU A 174 -3.50 -23.25 7.85
C GLU A 174 -2.11 -23.85 8.10
N ASN A 175 -1.15 -23.61 7.19
CA ASN A 175 0.25 -23.98 7.38
C ASN A 175 0.82 -23.40 8.67
N LEU A 176 0.62 -22.10 8.91
CA LEU A 176 1.07 -21.45 10.15
C LEU A 176 0.47 -22.09 11.40
N ASN A 177 -0.82 -22.44 11.37
CA ASN A 177 -1.51 -23.11 12.47
C ASN A 177 -0.95 -24.52 12.73
N ASN A 178 -0.44 -25.19 11.69
CA ASN A 178 0.23 -26.48 11.78
C ASN A 178 1.73 -26.38 12.16
N GLY A 179 2.25 -25.17 12.39
CA GLY A 179 3.66 -24.94 12.71
C GLY A 179 4.57 -24.88 11.47
N GLU A 180 4.00 -24.84 10.27
CA GLU A 180 4.72 -24.74 9.01
C GLU A 180 4.80 -23.29 8.53
N GLN A 181 6.01 -22.73 8.46
CA GLN A 181 6.23 -21.39 7.90
C GLN A 181 6.42 -21.47 6.37
N LYS A 182 5.36 -21.83 5.64
CA LYS A 182 5.41 -22.00 4.18
C LYS A 182 4.25 -21.28 3.47
N PRO A 183 4.54 -20.45 2.44
CA PRO A 183 5.88 -20.10 1.95
C PRO A 183 6.64 -19.18 2.92
N VAL A 184 7.95 -19.06 2.70
CA VAL A 184 8.79 -18.05 3.34
C VAL A 184 8.93 -16.86 2.39
N PHE A 185 8.90 -15.64 2.94
CA PHE A 185 9.25 -14.45 2.15
C PHE A 185 10.73 -14.49 1.74
N ASN A 186 11.03 -14.43 0.44
CA ASN A 186 12.41 -14.38 -0.07
C ASN A 186 12.45 -13.92 -1.54
N PHE A 187 13.43 -13.08 -1.91
CA PHE A 187 13.69 -12.68 -3.31
C PHE A 187 14.59 -13.66 -4.08
N ALA A 188 14.97 -14.79 -3.49
CA ALA A 188 15.81 -15.78 -4.14
C ALA A 188 15.19 -16.30 -5.45
N LEU A 189 16.04 -16.47 -6.47
CA LEU A 189 15.67 -17.13 -7.73
C LEU A 189 15.02 -18.49 -7.40
N SER A 190 13.78 -18.65 -7.82
CA SER A 190 12.99 -19.86 -7.60
C SER A 190 12.04 -20.04 -8.76
N ASN A 191 11.56 -21.26 -8.93
CA ASN A 191 10.50 -21.51 -9.89
C ASN A 191 9.28 -20.63 -9.53
N LEU A 192 8.88 -19.73 -10.44
CA LEU A 192 7.73 -18.86 -10.24
C LEU A 192 6.45 -19.65 -10.05
N SER A 193 6.33 -20.83 -10.66
CA SER A 193 5.14 -21.67 -10.58
C SER A 193 5.03 -22.46 -9.27
N ASP A 194 6.06 -22.49 -8.43
CA ASP A 194 6.03 -23.12 -7.10
C ASP A 194 5.53 -22.11 -6.05
N PRO A 195 4.30 -22.26 -5.54
CA PRO A 195 3.74 -21.35 -4.53
C PRO A 195 4.28 -21.59 -3.12
N TRP A 196 4.98 -22.68 -2.83
CA TRP A 196 5.28 -23.07 -1.44
C TRP A 196 6.75 -22.91 -1.06
N GLN A 197 7.66 -22.78 -2.02
CA GLN A 197 9.07 -22.53 -1.75
C GLN A 197 9.29 -21.13 -1.17
N TYR A 198 9.07 -20.09 -1.99
CA TYR A 198 9.23 -18.68 -1.63
C TYR A 198 8.13 -17.81 -2.22
N VAL A 199 7.80 -16.72 -1.55
CA VAL A 199 6.87 -15.70 -2.02
C VAL A 199 7.47 -14.29 -1.87
N TYR A 200 7.11 -13.41 -2.78
CA TYR A 200 7.35 -11.97 -2.71
C TYR A 200 6.20 -11.26 -3.43
N CYS A 201 6.14 -9.93 -3.34
CA CYS A 201 4.98 -9.15 -3.76
C CYS A 201 4.51 -9.42 -5.19
N SER A 202 5.38 -9.29 -6.19
CA SER A 202 5.07 -9.53 -7.60
C SER A 202 4.89 -11.02 -7.94
N LYS A 203 5.61 -11.94 -7.29
CA LYS A 203 5.36 -13.39 -7.43
C LYS A 203 3.97 -13.79 -6.93
N LEU A 204 3.47 -13.18 -5.86
CA LEU A 204 2.10 -13.42 -5.40
C LEU A 204 1.08 -13.04 -6.48
N ILE A 205 1.27 -11.91 -7.17
CA ILE A 205 0.41 -11.50 -8.29
C ILE A 205 0.50 -12.52 -9.42
N TRP A 206 1.72 -12.91 -9.80
CA TRP A 206 1.95 -13.90 -10.85
C TRP A 206 1.25 -15.22 -10.54
N LEU A 207 1.43 -15.78 -9.34
CA LEU A 207 0.79 -17.02 -8.89
C LEU A 207 -0.73 -16.93 -8.95
N SER A 208 -1.29 -15.80 -8.51
CA SER A 208 -2.73 -15.57 -8.47
C SER A 208 -3.35 -15.61 -9.86
N TYR A 209 -2.73 -14.95 -10.83
CA TYR A 209 -3.18 -14.95 -12.23
C TYR A 209 -2.90 -16.27 -12.93
N TYR A 210 -1.74 -16.88 -12.70
CA TYR A 210 -1.36 -18.15 -13.32
C TYR A 210 -2.27 -19.31 -12.86
N HIS A 211 -2.38 -19.54 -11.55
CA HIS A 211 -3.16 -20.65 -11.00
C HIS A 211 -4.65 -20.36 -10.93
N GLY A 212 -5.05 -19.11 -10.68
CA GLY A 212 -6.45 -18.72 -10.59
C GLY A 212 -7.10 -18.53 -11.95
N ALA A 213 -6.49 -17.70 -12.79
CA ALA A 213 -7.11 -17.24 -14.03
C ALA A 213 -6.59 -17.96 -15.29
N GLY A 214 -5.55 -18.80 -15.16
CA GLY A 214 -4.87 -19.40 -16.31
C GLY A 214 -4.16 -18.37 -17.18
N TYR A 215 -3.75 -17.24 -16.58
CA TYR A 215 -3.09 -16.14 -17.25
C TYR A 215 -1.62 -16.08 -16.85
N GLU A 216 -0.73 -16.32 -17.81
CA GLU A 216 0.71 -16.28 -17.59
C GLU A 216 1.28 -14.94 -18.06
N PHE A 217 1.84 -14.16 -17.14
CA PHE A 217 2.64 -13.00 -17.51
C PHE A 217 3.97 -13.46 -18.10
N GLU A 218 4.33 -12.92 -19.26
CA GLU A 218 5.63 -13.17 -19.89
C GLU A 218 6.77 -12.73 -18.96
N ASN A 219 7.73 -13.62 -18.70
CA ASN A 219 8.94 -13.30 -17.95
C ASN A 219 10.08 -14.26 -18.31
N ASP A 220 11.29 -13.95 -17.88
CA ASP A 220 12.49 -14.77 -18.11
C ASP A 220 12.67 -15.94 -17.11
N HIS A 221 11.62 -16.22 -16.31
CA HIS A 221 11.50 -17.29 -15.32
C HIS A 221 12.49 -17.27 -14.15
N LEU A 222 13.29 -16.21 -13.99
CA LEU A 222 14.31 -16.14 -12.93
C LEU A 222 13.90 -15.19 -11.81
N TRP A 223 13.49 -13.96 -12.15
CA TRP A 223 13.00 -12.98 -11.19
C TRP A 223 11.91 -12.14 -11.84
N PHE A 224 10.73 -12.10 -11.21
CA PHE A 224 9.63 -11.28 -11.66
C PHE A 224 9.48 -10.06 -10.76
N SER A 225 10.15 -8.95 -11.03
CA SER A 225 10.13 -7.78 -10.14
C SER A 225 8.81 -6.98 -10.27
N PRO A 226 8.51 -6.07 -9.32
CA PRO A 226 7.42 -5.11 -9.49
C PRO A 226 7.59 -4.18 -10.70
N GLU A 227 8.83 -3.92 -11.12
CA GLU A 227 9.11 -3.15 -12.34
C GLU A 227 8.72 -3.95 -13.58
N ASP A 228 9.13 -5.22 -13.67
CA ASP A 228 8.71 -6.12 -14.76
C ASP A 228 7.19 -6.20 -14.84
N LEU A 229 6.54 -6.40 -13.69
CA LEU A 229 5.09 -6.44 -13.58
C LEU A 229 4.44 -5.13 -14.07
N TYR A 230 4.99 -3.97 -13.68
CA TYR A 230 4.51 -2.68 -14.16
C TYR A 230 4.61 -2.57 -15.69
N THR A 231 5.79 -2.84 -16.23
CA THR A 231 6.10 -2.74 -17.66
C THR A 231 5.18 -3.66 -18.47
N ILE A 232 5.04 -4.92 -18.08
CA ILE A 232 4.13 -5.88 -18.71
C ILE A 232 2.69 -5.36 -18.67
N LEU A 233 2.17 -4.99 -17.49
CA LEU A 233 0.77 -4.55 -17.36
C LEU A 233 0.46 -3.29 -18.17
N SER A 234 1.46 -2.43 -18.38
CA SER A 234 1.32 -1.20 -19.17
C SER A 234 1.25 -1.46 -20.68
N GLU A 235 1.84 -2.55 -21.16
CA GLU A 235 1.90 -2.93 -22.57
C GLU A 235 0.86 -4.00 -22.95
N ASP A 236 0.38 -4.75 -21.96
CA ASP A 236 -0.52 -5.88 -22.11
C ASP A 236 -1.94 -5.47 -22.50
N GLU A 237 -2.40 -5.95 -23.65
CA GLU A 237 -3.74 -5.64 -24.18
C GLU A 237 -4.89 -6.22 -23.33
N ASN A 238 -4.63 -7.16 -22.44
CA ASN A 238 -5.64 -7.73 -21.54
C ASN A 238 -5.87 -6.85 -20.30
N PHE A 239 -5.03 -5.83 -20.08
CA PHE A 239 -5.14 -4.90 -18.96
C PHE A 239 -5.40 -3.47 -19.44
N LYS A 240 -5.90 -2.65 -18.51
CA LYS A 240 -6.01 -1.21 -18.70
C LYS A 240 -5.49 -0.50 -17.46
N THR A 241 -4.78 0.60 -17.67
CA THR A 241 -4.43 1.53 -16.60
C THR A 241 -5.69 2.24 -16.12
N VAL A 242 -6.07 2.03 -14.86
CA VAL A 242 -7.19 2.72 -14.21
C VAL A 242 -6.70 4.03 -13.59
N TYR A 243 -5.49 3.99 -13.04
CA TYR A 243 -4.85 5.13 -12.41
C TYR A 243 -3.34 5.00 -12.51
N GLU A 244 -2.67 6.14 -12.63
CA GLU A 244 -1.23 6.25 -12.51
C GLU A 244 -0.90 7.60 -11.89
N GLN A 245 -0.04 7.62 -10.86
CA GLN A 245 0.44 8.86 -10.27
C GLN A 245 1.55 9.44 -11.16
N GLU A 246 1.59 10.77 -11.36
CA GLU A 246 2.56 11.45 -12.26
C GLU A 246 4.04 11.13 -12.00
N ASN A 247 4.37 10.71 -10.77
CA ASN A 247 5.74 10.41 -10.34
C ASN A 247 6.05 8.90 -10.29
N VAL A 248 5.14 8.03 -10.75
CA VAL A 248 5.47 6.61 -10.88
C VAL A 248 6.58 6.49 -11.90
N SER A 249 7.76 6.09 -11.44
CA SER A 249 8.92 5.91 -12.28
C SER A 249 9.79 4.84 -11.65
N PHE A 250 9.92 3.74 -12.38
CA PHE A 250 10.97 2.76 -12.16
C PHE A 250 12.18 3.21 -12.97
N LYS A 251 13.35 3.29 -12.34
CA LYS A 251 14.58 3.57 -13.09
C LYS A 251 15.06 2.24 -13.66
N VAL A 252 14.83 2.05 -14.95
CA VAL A 252 15.43 0.95 -15.71
C VAL A 252 16.93 1.27 -15.81
N ASP A 253 17.78 0.48 -15.16
CA ASP A 253 19.22 0.56 -15.42
C ASP A 253 19.46 -0.19 -16.74
N THR A 254 19.66 0.59 -17.81
CA THR A 254 20.13 0.11 -19.12
C THR A 254 21.64 0.01 -19.15
#